data_AF-A0A9P1KDU8-F1
#
_entry.id   AF-A0A9P1KDU8-F1
#
_cell.length_a   1.000
_cell.length_b   1.000
_cell.length_c   1.000
_cell.angle_alpha   90.00
_cell.angle_beta   90.00
_cell.angle_gamma   90.00
#
_symmetry.space_group_name_H-M   'P 1'
#
loop_
_entity.id
_entity.type
_entity.pdbx_description
1 polymer ?
#
loop_
_entity_poly.entity_id
_entity_poly.type
_entity_poly.pdbx_seq_one_letter_code
_entity_poly.pdbx_strand_id
1 'polypeptide(L)' 'MDDSLLNTPTKKVIDQETRSLIDRLRMERIPLAGIARAVQVSEPWLPNYVNQKYASVPRQVQVRRKKREVNDSM' A
#
# COMPACT_ATOMS: atom_id res chain seq x y z
N MET A 1 -1.50 27.47 -34.51
CA MET A 1 -1.01 26.77 -33.31
C MET A 1 -2.08 25.78 -32.93
N ASP A 2 -1.80 24.49 -33.09
CA ASP A 2 -2.78 23.41 -32.95
C ASP A 2 -3.02 23.07 -31.47
N ASP A 3 -4.29 23.10 -31.08
CA ASP A 3 -4.84 22.79 -29.77
C ASP A 3 -4.82 21.26 -29.57
N SER A 4 -3.62 20.69 -29.43
CA SER A 4 -3.44 19.29 -29.10
C SER A 4 -3.65 19.07 -27.59
N LEU A 5 -4.88 19.28 -27.12
CA LEU A 5 -5.37 18.76 -25.85
C LEU A 5 -5.50 17.24 -25.98
N LEU A 6 -4.35 16.55 -25.91
CA LEU A 6 -4.24 15.11 -25.78
C LEU A 6 -4.77 14.67 -24.41
N ASN A 7 -6.09 14.73 -24.25
CA ASN A 7 -6.88 14.09 -23.21
C ASN A 7 -6.95 12.57 -23.47
N THR A 8 -5.79 11.94 -23.67
CA THR A 8 -5.72 10.48 -23.68
C THR A 8 -5.72 10.03 -22.22
N PRO A 9 -6.69 9.21 -21.77
CA PRO A 9 -6.60 8.56 -20.47
C PRO A 9 -5.50 7.50 -20.58
N THR A 10 -4.25 7.95 -20.52
CA THR A 10 -3.11 7.08 -20.29
C THR A 10 -3.40 6.43 -18.95
N LYS A 11 -3.73 5.14 -18.97
CA LYS A 11 -3.70 4.31 -17.77
C LYS A 11 -2.28 4.42 -17.24
N LYS A 12 -2.01 5.39 -16.37
CA LYS A 12 -0.70 5.59 -15.76
C LYS A 12 -0.43 4.31 -15.00
N VAL A 13 0.37 3.44 -15.60
CA VAL A 13 0.91 2.27 -14.93
C VAL A 13 1.86 2.85 -13.89
N ILE A 14 1.42 2.84 -12.63
CA ILE A 14 2.23 3.37 -11.55
C ILE A 14 3.45 2.48 -11.40
N ASP A 15 4.61 3.06 -11.65
CA ASP A 15 5.90 2.38 -11.60
C ASP A 15 6.19 1.82 -10.21
N GLN A 16 7.02 0.78 -10.15
CA GLN A 16 7.42 0.17 -8.89
C GLN A 16 8.20 1.15 -8.00
N GLU A 17 8.93 2.10 -8.58
CA GLU A 17 9.60 3.16 -7.82
C GLU A 17 8.59 4.07 -7.11
N THR A 18 7.53 4.46 -7.81
CA THR A 18 6.44 5.27 -7.27
C THR A 18 5.70 4.55 -6.13
N ARG A 19 5.47 3.25 -6.28
CA ARG A 19 4.90 2.40 -5.22
C ARG A 19 5.78 2.34 -3.98
N SER A 20 7.10 2.19 -4.16
CA SER A 20 8.07 2.19 -3.08
C SER A 20 8.15 3.54 -2.37
N LEU A 21 8.00 4.64 -3.10
CA LEU A 21 7.89 5.99 -2.51
C LEU A 21 6.63 6.12 -1.66
N ILE A 22 5.48 5.68 -2.17
CA ILE A 22 4.20 5.69 -1.42
C ILE A 22 4.31 4.90 -0.12
N ASP A 23 4.94 3.72 -0.15
CA ASP A 23 5.13 2.90 1.04
C ASP A 23 6.04 3.56 2.09
N ARG A 24 7.12 4.26 1.66
CA ARG A 24 7.96 5.05 2.55
C ARG A 24 7.20 6.21 3.19
N LEU A 25 6.47 6.99 2.40
CA LEU A 25 5.67 8.12 2.91
C LEU A 25 4.60 7.65 3.91
N ARG A 26 4.04 6.45 3.72
CA ARG A 26 3.09 5.85 4.65
C ARG A 26 3.73 5.41 5.97
N MET A 27 4.99 4.97 5.97
CA MET A 27 5.73 4.67 7.20
C MET A 27 5.95 5.92 8.05
N GLU A 28 6.15 7.07 7.41
CA GLU A 28 6.27 8.39 8.03
C GLU A 28 4.93 8.95 8.57
N ARG A 29 3.87 8.13 8.62
CA ARG A 29 2.51 8.49 9.08
C ARG A 29 1.86 9.62 8.28
N ILE A 30 2.28 9.85 7.03
CA ILE A 30 1.67 10.85 6.16
C ILE A 30 0.26 10.37 5.74
N PRO A 31 -0.75 11.24 5.82
CA PRO A 31 -2.11 10.89 5.40
C PRO A 31 -2.18 10.58 3.90
N LEU A 32 -3.03 9.63 3.50
CA LEU A 32 -3.19 9.20 2.10
C LEU A 32 -3.47 10.36 1.15
N ALA A 33 -4.28 11.34 1.56
CA ALA A 33 -4.54 12.55 0.75
C ALA A 33 -3.27 13.40 0.52
N GLY A 34 -2.38 13.48 1.51
CA GLY A 34 -1.09 14.14 1.38
C GLY A 34 -0.17 13.40 0.42
N ILE A 35 -0.15 12.07 0.50
CA ILE A 35 0.62 11.21 -0.41
C ILE A 35 0.08 11.32 -1.85
N ALA A 36 -1.23 11.32 -2.03
CA ALA A 36 -1.87 11.45 -3.35
C ALA A 36 -1.45 12.75 -4.05
N ARG A 37 -1.40 13.87 -3.30
CA ARG A 37 -0.89 15.16 -3.79
C ARG A 37 0.61 15.16 -4.05
N ALA A 38 1.41 14.61 -3.14
CA ALA A 38 2.87 14.60 -3.26
C ALA A 38 3.36 13.76 -4.47
N VAL A 39 2.66 12.66 -4.75
CA VAL A 39 3.03 11.71 -5.82
C VAL A 39 2.19 11.92 -7.09
N GLN A 40 1.26 12.88 -7.08
CA GLN A 40 0.34 13.18 -8.19
C GLN A 40 -0.40 11.94 -8.73
N VAL A 41 -0.85 11.09 -7.81
CA VAL A 41 -1.65 9.90 -8.14
C VAL A 41 -3.12 10.17 -7.91
N SER A 42 -4.00 9.46 -8.63
CA SER A 42 -5.43 9.63 -8.47
C SER A 42 -5.86 9.28 -7.04
N GLU A 43 -6.62 10.17 -6.40
CA GLU A 43 -7.21 9.94 -5.07
C GLU A 43 -7.96 8.60 -4.93
N PRO A 44 -8.75 8.12 -5.90
CA PRO A 44 -9.38 6.80 -5.81
C PRO A 44 -8.42 5.63 -6.04
N TRP A 45 -7.26 5.86 -6.68
CA TRP A 45 -6.29 4.80 -6.97
C TRP A 45 -5.51 4.38 -5.72
N LEU A 46 -5.12 5.35 -4.88
CA LEU A 46 -4.29 5.09 -3.71
C LEU A 46 -4.97 4.18 -2.66
N PRO A 47 -6.24 4.39 -2.27
CA PRO A 47 -6.97 3.45 -1.40
C PRO A 47 -7.09 2.06 -2.01
N ASN A 48 -7.32 1.96 -3.33
CA ASN A 48 -7.43 0.66 -4.00
C ASN A 48 -6.10 -0.11 -3.98
N TYR A 49 -4.99 0.56 -4.30
CA TYR A 49 -3.64 -0.01 -4.22
C TYR A 49 -3.31 -0.49 -2.79
N VAL A 50 -3.60 0.34 -1.80
CA VAL A 50 -3.36 0.02 -0.39
C VAL A 50 -4.23 -1.17 0.05
N ASN A 51 -5.52 -1.18 -0.29
CA ASN A 51 -6.43 -2.27 0.04
C ASN A 51 -6.00 -3.60 -0.60
N GLN A 52 -5.57 -3.58 -1.86
CA GLN A 52 -5.02 -4.75 -2.53
C GLN A 52 -3.78 -5.28 -1.80
N LYS A 53 -2.88 -4.38 -1.36
CA LYS A 53 -1.69 -4.77 -0.60
C LYS A 53 -2.06 -5.39 0.75
N TYR A 54 -3.04 -4.82 1.46
CA TYR A 54 -3.54 -5.37 2.72
C TYR A 54 -4.28 -6.70 2.56
N ALA A 55 -4.99 -6.91 1.46
CA ALA A 55 -5.65 -8.18 1.15
C ALA A 55 -4.63 -9.30 0.92
N SER A 56 -3.48 -8.97 0.31
CA SER A 56 -2.39 -9.92 0.08
C SER A 56 -1.59 -10.25 1.34
N VAL A 57 -1.63 -9.42 2.38
CA VAL A 57 -0.95 -9.73 3.66
C VAL A 57 -1.88 -10.59 4.52
N PRO A 58 -1.48 -11.84 4.88
CA PRO A 58 -2.29 -12.67 5.76
C PRO A 58 -2.45 -11.96 7.12
N ARG A 59 -3.70 -11.64 7.46
CA ARG A 59 -4.07 -10.93 8.69
C ARG A 59 -3.78 -11.73 9.96
N GLN A 60 -3.60 -13.04 9.82
CA GLN A 60 -3.20 -13.91 10.91
C GLN A 60 -1.67 -14.01 10.95
N VAL A 61 -1.07 -13.35 11.93
CA VAL A 61 0.26 -13.75 12.39
C VAL A 61 0.13 -15.20 12.82
N GLN A 62 0.81 -16.12 12.12
CA GLN A 62 0.92 -17.51 12.58
C GLN A 62 1.71 -17.51 13.89
N VAL A 63 1.01 -17.32 15.00
CA VAL A 63 1.57 -17.52 16.33
C VAL A 63 1.78 -19.02 16.51
N ARG A 64 3.03 -19.47 16.37
CA ARG A 64 3.43 -20.79 16.86
C ARG A 64 3.13 -20.84 18.34
N ARG A 65 2.13 -21.64 18.74
CA ARG A 65 1.86 -21.92 20.15
C ARG A 65 3.13 -22.51 20.77
N LYS A 66 3.71 -21.81 21.75
CA LYS A 66 4.80 -22.37 22.57
C LYS A 66 4.22 -23.61 23.28
N LYS A 67 4.84 -24.78 23.07
CA LYS A 67 4.47 -26.02 23.76
C LYS A 67 4.64 -25.72 25.25
N ARG A 68 3.55 -25.78 26.02
CA ARG A 68 3.65 -25.73 27.49
C ARG A 68 4.35 -27.02 27.90
N GLU A 69 5.55 -26.90 28.44
CA GLU A 69 6.18 -27.98 29.18
C GLU A 69 5.35 -28.16 30.45
N VAL A 70 4.52 -29.19 30.47
CA VAL A 70 3.82 -29.60 31.68
C VAL A 70 4.87 -30.34 32.49
N ASN A 71 5.50 -29.66 33.44
CA ASN A 71 6.21 -30.32 34.53
C ASN A 71 5.16 -30.95 35.44
N ASP A 72 4.70 -32.13 35.03
CA ASP A 72 3.94 -33.02 35.89
C ASP A 72 4.95 -33.66 36.85
N SER A 73 5.20 -32.97 37.95
CA SER A 73 5.85 -33.53 39.13
C SER A 73 4.78 -33.63 40.20
N MET A 74 4.15 -34.79 40.31
CA MET A 74 3.52 -35.24 41.55
C MET A 74 3.49 -36.77 41.61
#